data_AF-A0A6Y1QXC9-F1
#
_entry.id   AF-A0A6Y1QXC9-F1
#
_cell.length_a   1.000
_cell.length_b   1.000
_cell.length_c   1.000
_cell.angle_alpha   90.00
_cell.angle_beta   90.00
_cell.angle_gamma   90.00
#
_symmetry.space_group_name_H-M   'P 1'
#
loop_
_entity.id
_entity.type
_entity.pdbx_description
1 polymer ?
#
loop_
_entity_poly.entity_id
_entity_poly.type
_entity_poly.pdbx_seq_one_letter_code
_entity_poly.pdbx_strand_id
1 'polypeptide(L)'
;MSKSYIVIQQYLWCSENGGGIEYTSDCVEFDKRDKAIKHGFKLQGSDDFNIGVIEAGRLVSFDWMDKPVGENPEILAEIADAIGYEGSAQ
;
A
#
# COMPACT_ATOMS: atom_id res chain seq x y z
N MET A 1 -0.77 19.81 2.50
CA MET A 1 0.51 19.09 2.70
C MET A 1 0.91 18.46 1.38
N SER A 2 2.18 18.10 1.18
CA SER A 2 2.60 17.38 -0.02
C SER A 2 2.27 15.89 0.12
N LYS A 3 1.72 15.30 -0.93
CA LYS A 3 1.48 13.85 -1.01
C LYS A 3 2.79 13.13 -1.30
N SER A 4 2.96 11.94 -0.75
CA SER A 4 4.00 10.98 -1.13
C SER A 4 3.38 9.63 -1.50
N TYR A 5 4.18 8.80 -2.14
CA TYR A 5 3.77 7.50 -2.66
C TYR A 5 4.72 6.43 -2.15
N ILE A 6 4.18 5.30 -1.72
CA ILE A 6 4.94 4.14 -1.22
C ILE A 6 4.52 2.88 -1.97
N VAL A 7 5.38 1.87 -2.01
CA VAL A 7 5.03 0.54 -2.54
C VAL A 7 4.43 -0.30 -1.41
N ILE A 8 3.31 -0.95 -1.67
CA ILE A 8 2.68 -1.91 -0.76
C ILE A 8 2.59 -3.26 -1.47
N GLN A 9 3.19 -4.29 -0.86
CA GLN A 9 3.08 -5.68 -1.31
C GLN A 9 1.93 -6.35 -0.57
N GLN A 10 1.12 -7.11 -1.30
CA GLN A 10 -0.03 -7.83 -0.79
C GLN A 10 0.20 -9.32 -1.01
N TYR A 11 0.15 -10.13 0.05
CA TYR A 11 0.34 -11.56 -0.02
C TYR A 11 -0.91 -12.29 0.42
N LEU A 12 -1.42 -13.16 -0.46
CA LEU A 12 -2.46 -14.12 -0.14
C LEU A 12 -1.82 -15.37 0.44
N TRP A 13 -2.28 -15.80 1.61
CA TRP A 13 -1.85 -17.06 2.20
C TRP A 13 -3.05 -17.92 2.55
N CYS A 14 -2.84 -19.24 2.49
CA CYS A 14 -3.85 -20.24 2.82
C CYS A 14 -3.16 -21.43 3.49
N SER A 15 -3.78 -21.94 4.55
CA SER A 15 -3.31 -23.04 5.37
C SER A 15 -4.50 -23.90 5.84
N GLU A 16 -4.22 -25.06 6.45
CA GLU A 16 -5.27 -25.92 7.03
C GLU A 16 -6.09 -25.20 8.12
N ASN A 17 -5.54 -24.17 8.75
CA ASN A 17 -6.19 -23.44 9.85
C ASN A 17 -6.85 -22.12 9.41
N GLY A 18 -6.88 -21.82 8.11
CA GLY A 18 -7.48 -20.60 7.57
C GLY A 18 -6.63 -19.95 6.47
N GLY A 19 -7.04 -18.77 6.04
CA GLY A 19 -6.33 -17.96 5.07
C GLY A 19 -6.49 -16.48 5.37
N GLY A 20 -5.71 -15.65 4.69
CA GLY A 20 -5.73 -14.22 4.92
C GLY A 20 -4.93 -13.46 3.87
N ILE A 21 -4.91 -12.15 4.06
CA ILE A 21 -4.10 -11.22 3.30
C ILE A 21 -3.11 -10.59 4.27
N GLU A 22 -1.85 -10.49 3.87
CA GLU A 22 -0.82 -9.75 4.59
C GLU A 22 -0.33 -8.59 3.74
N TYR A 23 -0.08 -7.45 4.37
CA TYR A 23 0.41 -6.24 3.71
C TYR A 23 1.78 -5.88 4.27
N THR A 24 2.72 -5.55 3.38
CA THR A 24 4.06 -5.11 3.76
C THR A 24 4.53 -3.95 2.89
N SER A 25 5.47 -3.15 3.41
CA SER A 25 6.13 -2.07 2.68
C SER A 25 7.57 -1.93 3.15
N ASP A 26 8.45 -1.44 2.26
CA ASP A 26 9.77 -0.96 2.67
C ASP A 26 9.75 0.51 3.14
N CYS A 27 8.55 1.12 3.13
CA CYS A 27 8.25 2.49 3.58
C CYS A 27 9.10 3.57 2.91
N VAL A 28 9.64 3.31 1.71
CA VAL A 28 10.38 4.32 0.94
C VAL A 28 9.37 5.28 0.29
N GLU A 29 9.40 6.54 0.72
CA GLU A 29 8.51 7.58 0.21
C GLU A 29 9.04 8.26 -1.06
N PHE A 30 8.18 8.38 -2.06
CA PHE A 30 8.47 9.05 -3.32
C PHE A 30 7.58 10.29 -3.51
N ASP A 31 8.16 11.34 -4.09
CA ASP A 31 7.47 12.58 -4.48
C ASP A 31 6.53 12.39 -5.69
N LYS A 32 6.73 11.33 -6.47
CA LYS A 32 5.94 11.02 -7.66
C LYS A 32 5.56 9.54 -7.72
N ARG A 33 4.32 9.27 -8.14
CA ARG A 33 3.78 7.93 -8.29
C ARG A 33 4.59 7.05 -9.25
N ASP A 34 5.04 7.59 -10.38
CA ASP A 34 5.82 6.83 -11.38
C ASP A 34 7.15 6.30 -10.81
N LYS A 35 7.76 7.04 -9.87
CA LYS A 35 8.96 6.58 -9.17
C LYS A 35 8.66 5.41 -8.24
N ALA A 36 7.57 5.49 -7.48
CA ALA A 36 7.12 4.39 -6.62
C ALA A 36 6.77 3.14 -7.45
N ILE A 37 6.07 3.30 -8.58
CA ILE A 37 5.77 2.20 -9.50
C ILE A 37 7.06 1.55 -10.04
N LYS A 38 8.01 2.36 -10.50
CA LYS A 38 9.31 1.86 -10.98
C LYS A 38 10.09 1.15 -9.88
N HIS A 39 9.95 1.59 -8.64
CA HIS A 39 10.54 0.93 -7.48
C HIS A 39 9.87 -0.40 -7.19
N GLY A 40 8.52 -0.46 -7.21
CA GLY A 40 7.75 -1.69 -7.03
C GLY A 40 8.12 -2.77 -8.04
N PHE A 41 8.26 -2.41 -9.32
CA PHE A 41 8.75 -3.35 -10.34
C PHE A 41 10.13 -3.94 -10.03
N LYS A 42 11.02 -3.17 -9.40
CA LYS A 42 12.36 -3.65 -9.01
C LYS A 42 12.31 -4.52 -7.75
N LEU A 43 11.45 -4.19 -6.80
CA LEU A 43 11.29 -4.94 -5.55
C LEU A 43 10.63 -6.29 -5.81
N GLN A 44 9.49 -6.29 -6.49
CA GLN A 44 8.65 -7.47 -6.69
C GLN A 44 9.10 -8.32 -7.89
N GLY A 45 9.69 -7.69 -8.91
CA GLY A 45 10.02 -8.36 -10.19
C GLY A 45 8.82 -8.63 -11.09
N SER A 46 7.61 -8.19 -10.70
CA SER A 46 6.36 -8.25 -11.46
C SER A 46 5.52 -7.00 -11.20
N ASP A 47 4.31 -6.94 -11.77
CA ASP A 47 3.29 -5.91 -11.51
C ASP A 47 2.37 -6.24 -10.32
N ASP A 48 2.70 -7.29 -9.56
CA ASP A 48 1.92 -7.77 -8.42
C ASP A 48 2.26 -6.99 -7.14
N PHE A 49 1.99 -5.69 -7.19
CA PHE A 49 2.16 -4.76 -6.07
C PHE A 49 1.18 -3.58 -6.22
N ASN A 50 1.01 -2.85 -5.11
CA ASN A 50 0.13 -1.69 -5.02
C ASN A 50 0.92 -0.44 -4.63
N ILE A 51 0.28 0.71 -4.77
CA ILE A 51 0.80 2.02 -4.39
C ILE A 51 -0.08 2.59 -3.29
N GLY A 52 0.53 2.89 -2.15
CA GLY A 52 -0.07 3.69 -1.10
C GLY A 52 0.11 5.18 -1.37
N VAL A 53 -0.93 5.98 -1.14
CA VAL A 53 -0.82 7.45 -1.11
C VAL A 53 -0.78 7.90 0.34
N ILE A 54 0.30 8.59 0.70
CA ILE A 54 0.48 9.15 2.04
C ILE A 54 0.22 10.65 2.00
N GLU A 55 -0.63 11.12 2.91
CA GLU A 55 -0.88 12.54 3.14
C GLU A 55 -0.88 12.81 4.64
N ALA A 56 -0.07 13.77 5.09
CA ALA A 56 0.05 14.09 6.52
C ALA A 56 0.44 12.91 7.42
N GLY A 57 1.23 11.95 6.90
CA GLY A 57 1.61 10.73 7.62
C GLY A 57 0.51 9.65 7.67
N ARG A 58 -0.57 9.83 6.91
CA ARG A 58 -1.70 8.88 6.86
C ARG A 58 -1.81 8.21 5.51
N LEU A 59 -2.13 6.92 5.51
CA LEU A 59 -2.53 6.21 4.29
C LEU A 59 -3.93 6.66 3.89
N VAL A 60 -4.05 7.38 2.77
CA VAL A 60 -5.32 7.94 2.28
C VAL A 60 -5.84 7.26 1.01
N SER A 61 -5.02 6.42 0.36
CA SER A 61 -5.42 5.63 -0.80
C SER A 61 -4.55 4.39 -0.94
N PHE A 62 -5.16 3.32 -1.46
CA PHE A 62 -4.51 2.09 -1.87
C PHE A 62 -4.89 1.83 -3.33
N ASP A 63 -3.88 1.82 -4.20
CA ASP A 63 -4.06 1.88 -5.64
C ASP A 63 -3.31 0.72 -6.32
N TRP A 64 -3.92 0.11 -7.33
CA TRP A 64 -3.20 -0.78 -8.23
C TRP A 64 -2.49 0.08 -9.27
N MET A 65 -1.20 0.36 -9.00
CA MET A 65 -0.38 1.28 -9.78
C MET A 65 -1.02 2.68 -9.92
N ASP A 66 -1.56 3.01 -11.09
CA ASP A 66 -2.20 4.29 -11.36
C ASP A 66 -3.71 4.30 -11.05
N LYS A 67 -4.30 3.14 -10.76
CA LYS A 67 -5.74 2.94 -10.60
C LYS A 67 -6.13 2.84 -9.12
N PRO A 68 -6.92 3.78 -8.59
CA PRO A 68 -7.45 3.66 -7.23
C PRO A 68 -8.33 2.42 -7.10
N VAL A 69 -8.11 1.60 -6.05
CA VAL A 69 -8.88 0.35 -5.85
C VAL A 69 -10.20 0.61 -5.11
N GLY A 70 -10.42 1.81 -4.57
CA GLY A 70 -11.70 2.16 -3.96
C GLY A 70 -11.99 1.37 -2.68
N GLU A 71 -10.95 1.17 -1.86
CA GLU A 71 -11.02 0.44 -0.60
C GLU A 71 -11.83 1.25 0.43
N ASN A 72 -12.55 0.56 1.31
CA ASN A 72 -13.26 1.23 2.39
C ASN A 72 -12.27 1.73 3.47
N PRO A 73 -12.66 2.66 4.34
CA PRO A 73 -11.79 3.20 5.40
C PRO A 73 -11.26 2.17 6.39
N GLU A 74 -11.98 1.08 6.64
CA GLU A 74 -11.57 -0.01 7.53
C GLU A 74 -10.41 -0.80 6.93
N ILE A 75 -10.46 -1.10 5.64
CA ILE A 75 -9.35 -1.79 4.94
C ILE A 75 -8.12 -0.88 4.88
N LEU A 76 -8.29 0.42 4.58
CA LEU A 76 -7.17 1.37 4.63
C LEU A 76 -6.55 1.46 6.03
N ALA A 77 -7.35 1.35 7.09
CA ALA A 77 -6.84 1.32 8.46
C ALA A 77 -6.08 0.02 8.76
N GLU A 78 -6.57 -1.13 8.31
CA GLU A 78 -5.87 -2.43 8.44
C GLU A 78 -4.52 -2.40 7.71
N ILE A 79 -4.50 -1.93 6.47
CA ILE A 79 -3.27 -1.82 5.69
C ILE A 79 -2.29 -0.88 6.40
N ALA A 80 -2.76 0.30 6.81
CA ALA A 80 -1.93 1.31 7.47
C ALA A 80 -1.28 0.76 8.75
N ASP A 81 -2.03 0.05 9.59
CA ASP A 81 -1.51 -0.60 10.80
C ASP A 81 -0.43 -1.62 10.46
N ALA A 82 -0.66 -2.47 9.45
CA ALA A 82 0.29 -3.48 9.00
C ALA A 82 1.63 -2.90 8.49
N ILE A 83 1.60 -1.71 7.89
CA ILE A 83 2.80 -1.05 7.34
C ILE A 83 3.34 0.09 8.22
N GLY A 84 2.80 0.29 9.43
CA GLY A 84 3.29 1.25 10.41
C GLY A 84 2.93 2.72 10.14
N TYR A 85 1.82 2.99 9.45
CA TYR A 85 1.27 4.32 9.21
C TYR A 85 -0.04 4.53 9.99
N GLU A 86 -0.43 5.79 10.20
CA GLU A 86 -1.77 6.08 10.71
C GLU A 86 -2.81 5.78 9.61
N GLY A 87 -3.85 5.02 9.94
CA GLY A 87 -5.02 4.86 9.07
C GLY A 87 -5.72 6.19 8.81
N SER A 88 -6.40 6.31 7.66
CA SER A 88 -7.27 7.46 7.41
C SER A 88 -8.42 7.45 8.44
N ALA A 89 -8.31 8.28 9.48
CA ALA A 89 -9.42 8.54 10.38
C ALA A 89 -10.56 9.21 9.60
N GLN A 90 -11.77 8.71 9.86
CA GLN A 90 -13.03 9.11 9.24
C GLN A 90 -13.35 10.59 9.42
#